data_AF-A0A6A6ES93-F1
#
_entry.id   AF-A0A6A6ES93-F1
#
_cell.length_a   1.000
_cell.length_b   1.000
_cell.length_c   1.000
_cell.angle_alpha   90.00
_cell.angle_beta   90.00
_cell.angle_gamma   90.00
#
_symmetry.space_group_name_H-M   'P 1'
#
loop_
_entity.id
_entity.type
_entity.pdbx_description
1 polymer ?
#
loop_
_entity_poly.entity_id
_entity_poly.type
_entity_poly.pdbx_seq_one_letter_code
_entity_poly.pdbx_strand_id
1 'polypeptide(L)'
;MTLLFGLSLLLGIVAAASLDDPVDLSPQLSCDKPNGGPTLLNLKFYTRMSFYTPEDDIASVIVDALFNYCEGEQLQKTFWFQYDAYGYVPVTVTEGDTNEQIIDWQNLEPNTTGTEFSFSLKRFPPREEGYTLHLLSYSDEFELLFERTTILRVLDQHDRLGHILHFGRDWQYSENGTQPLPTGTEAETGHNDTKPWHTNTEPDYNSTTSSSSSCSSDTDSDDDRVYDDGGWEQ
;
A
#
# COMPACT_ATOMS: atom_id res chain seq x y z
N MET A 1 42.17 21.73 -64.08
CA MET A 1 42.28 20.27 -64.10
C MET A 1 41.13 19.75 -63.25
N THR A 2 40.06 19.31 -63.89
CA THR A 2 38.73 19.14 -63.29
C THR A 2 38.44 17.64 -63.18
N LEU A 3 38.23 17.13 -61.97
CA LEU A 3 37.93 15.72 -61.71
C LEU A 3 36.47 15.57 -61.28
N LEU A 4 35.64 15.11 -62.22
CA LEU A 4 34.32 14.56 -61.97
C LEU A 4 34.47 13.17 -61.34
N PHE A 5 33.80 12.91 -60.23
CA PHE A 5 33.52 11.55 -59.78
C PHE A 5 32.02 11.32 -59.68
N GLY A 6 31.58 10.28 -60.39
CA GLY A 6 30.20 9.91 -60.63
C GLY A 6 29.54 9.21 -59.46
N LEU A 7 28.27 9.53 -59.29
CA LEU A 7 27.33 8.96 -58.33
C LEU A 7 26.70 7.71 -58.98
N SER A 8 27.13 6.51 -58.57
CA SER A 8 26.46 5.25 -58.93
C SER A 8 25.39 4.92 -57.90
N LEU A 9 24.12 5.08 -58.30
CA LEU A 9 22.94 4.73 -57.52
C LEU A 9 22.62 3.24 -57.72
N LEU A 10 22.88 2.41 -56.71
CA LEU A 10 22.49 1.01 -56.69
C LEU A 10 21.08 0.89 -56.10
N LEU A 11 20.10 0.60 -56.96
CA LEU A 11 18.72 0.34 -56.60
C LEU A 11 18.60 -1.13 -56.14
N GLY A 12 18.53 -1.34 -54.82
CA GLY A 12 18.25 -2.65 -54.22
C GLY A 12 16.75 -2.91 -54.14
N ILE A 13 16.28 -3.96 -54.80
CA ILE A 13 14.90 -4.47 -54.70
C ILE A 13 14.77 -5.18 -53.35
N VAL A 14 13.96 -4.64 -52.45
CA VAL A 14 13.59 -5.29 -51.18
C VAL A 14 12.35 -6.15 -51.44
N ALA A 15 12.52 -7.46 -51.39
CA ALA A 15 11.41 -8.41 -51.40
C ALA A 15 10.69 -8.34 -50.04
N ALA A 16 9.40 -8.00 -50.07
CA ALA A 16 8.53 -8.03 -48.89
C ALA A 16 8.23 -9.50 -48.56
N ALA A 17 8.93 -10.04 -47.55
CA ALA A 17 8.54 -11.28 -46.91
C ALA A 17 7.27 -11.02 -46.10
N SER A 18 6.22 -11.79 -46.40
CA SER A 18 4.99 -11.87 -45.62
C SER A 18 5.36 -12.16 -44.16
N LEU A 19 4.95 -11.29 -43.24
CA LEU A 19 5.02 -11.58 -41.80
C LEU A 19 4.16 -12.82 -41.55
N ASP A 20 4.81 -13.91 -41.19
CA ASP A 20 4.16 -15.05 -40.54
C ASP A 20 3.49 -14.53 -39.26
N ASP A 21 2.19 -14.78 -39.12
CA ASP A 21 1.44 -14.48 -37.92
C ASP A 21 2.13 -15.13 -36.71
N PRO A 22 2.45 -14.37 -35.64
CA PRO A 22 3.07 -14.95 -34.46
C PRO A 22 2.11 -15.96 -33.87
N VAL A 23 2.53 -17.24 -33.87
CA VAL A 23 1.84 -18.30 -33.13
C VAL A 23 1.88 -17.90 -31.66
N ASP A 24 0.75 -17.44 -31.14
CA ASP A 24 0.56 -17.17 -29.71
C ASP A 24 0.58 -18.52 -28.98
N LEU A 25 1.78 -18.95 -28.62
CA LEU A 25 2.05 -20.17 -27.85
C LEU A 25 1.94 -19.92 -26.35
N SER A 26 1.25 -18.87 -25.90
CA SER A 26 0.91 -18.72 -24.49
C SER A 26 -0.03 -19.89 -24.15
N PRO A 27 0.39 -20.90 -23.36
CA PRO A 27 -0.53 -21.93 -22.91
C PRO A 27 -1.60 -21.21 -22.10
N GLN A 28 -2.79 -21.08 -22.69
CA GLN A 28 -3.99 -20.65 -21.99
C GLN A 28 -4.27 -21.75 -20.96
N LEU A 29 -3.65 -21.64 -19.79
CA LEU A 29 -4.12 -22.34 -18.61
C LEU A 29 -5.52 -21.82 -18.37
N SER A 30 -6.50 -22.52 -18.95
CA SER A 30 -7.91 -22.28 -18.70
C SER A 30 -8.11 -22.51 -17.21
N CYS A 31 -8.31 -21.40 -16.51
CA CYS A 31 -8.76 -21.35 -15.13
C CYS A 31 -10.27 -21.48 -15.03
N ASP A 32 -10.89 -22.11 -16.03
CA ASP A 32 -12.30 -22.46 -15.97
C ASP A 32 -12.47 -23.38 -14.78
N LYS A 33 -13.37 -22.99 -13.87
CA LYS A 33 -13.72 -23.71 -12.65
C LYS A 33 -13.77 -25.22 -12.96
N PRO A 34 -12.73 -26.01 -12.61
CA PRO A 34 -12.79 -27.44 -12.84
C PRO A 34 -13.96 -27.94 -11.99
N ASN A 35 -14.82 -28.78 -12.56
CA ASN A 35 -16.08 -29.25 -11.98
C ASN A 35 -15.96 -29.69 -10.50
N GLY A 36 -16.00 -28.74 -9.55
CA GLY A 36 -15.92 -28.99 -8.11
C GLY A 36 -14.60 -28.68 -7.39
N GLY A 37 -13.62 -27.98 -7.98
CA GLY A 37 -12.45 -27.50 -7.23
C GLY A 37 -12.83 -26.48 -6.14
N PRO A 38 -12.15 -26.45 -4.96
CA PRO A 38 -12.40 -25.43 -3.95
C PRO A 38 -11.98 -24.05 -4.46
N THR A 39 -12.71 -23.00 -4.07
CA THR A 39 -12.29 -21.62 -4.29
C THR A 39 -11.01 -21.36 -3.48
N LEU A 40 -10.01 -20.74 -4.10
CA LEU A 40 -8.76 -20.32 -3.48
C LEU A 40 -8.80 -18.80 -3.27
N LEU A 41 -8.12 -18.30 -2.23
CA LEU A 41 -7.90 -16.88 -2.04
C LEU A 41 -6.48 -16.51 -2.52
N ASN A 42 -6.41 -15.73 -3.58
CA ASN A 42 -5.19 -15.08 -4.04
C ASN A 42 -5.06 -13.72 -3.32
N LEU A 43 -4.47 -13.78 -2.13
CA LEU A 43 -4.23 -12.62 -1.29
C LEU A 43 -2.83 -12.04 -1.55
N LYS A 44 -2.78 -10.80 -2.03
CA LYS A 44 -1.56 -10.01 -2.17
C LYS A 44 -1.55 -8.87 -1.16
N PHE A 45 -0.40 -8.66 -0.54
CA PHE A 45 -0.18 -7.61 0.45
C PHE A 45 1.15 -6.93 0.15
N TYR A 46 1.10 -5.63 -0.14
CA TYR A 46 2.29 -4.85 -0.51
C TYR A 46 2.16 -3.41 -0.05
N THR A 47 3.29 -2.73 0.11
CA THR A 47 3.29 -1.29 0.39
C THR A 47 3.02 -0.51 -0.89
N ARG A 48 2.26 0.59 -0.81
CA ARG A 48 2.09 1.49 -1.96
C ARG A 48 3.39 2.14 -2.35
N MET A 49 4.21 2.47 -1.35
CA MET A 49 5.56 2.99 -1.50
C MET A 49 6.53 1.97 -0.92
N SER A 50 7.40 1.41 -1.76
CA SER A 50 8.43 0.48 -1.29
C SER A 50 9.47 1.17 -0.39
N PHE A 51 9.61 2.49 -0.54
CA PHE A 51 10.54 3.33 0.20
C PHE A 51 9.83 4.59 0.70
N TYR A 52 10.00 4.93 1.98
CA TYR A 52 9.57 6.23 2.53
C TYR A 52 10.77 7.09 2.90
N THR A 53 10.61 8.40 2.82
CA THR A 53 11.57 9.40 3.28
C THR A 53 11.28 9.79 4.72
N PRO A 54 12.29 10.20 5.52
CA PRO A 54 12.05 10.72 6.87
C PRO A 54 11.07 11.90 6.96
N GLU A 55 10.87 12.61 5.86
CA GLU A 55 9.91 13.71 5.73
C GLU A 55 8.46 13.24 5.52
N ASP A 56 8.24 11.96 5.21
CA ASP A 56 6.90 11.40 5.02
C ASP A 56 6.23 11.12 6.37
N ASP A 57 5.02 11.65 6.56
CA ASP A 57 4.24 11.45 7.79
C ASP A 57 3.33 10.20 7.74
N ILE A 58 2.98 9.77 6.53
CA ILE A 58 1.96 8.75 6.26
C ILE A 58 2.48 7.78 5.20
N ALA A 59 2.29 6.50 5.44
CA ALA A 59 2.44 5.44 4.44
C ALA A 59 1.11 4.71 4.24
N SER A 60 1.05 3.89 3.20
CA SER A 60 -0.08 3.00 2.99
C SER A 60 0.35 1.63 2.49
N VAL A 61 -0.47 0.64 2.83
CA VAL A 61 -0.41 -0.71 2.29
C VAL A 61 -1.65 -0.98 1.44
N ILE A 62 -1.49 -1.83 0.44
CA ILE A 62 -2.54 -2.25 -0.47
C ILE A 62 -2.74 -3.75 -0.30
N VAL A 63 -4.00 -4.16 -0.26
CA VAL A 63 -4.44 -5.55 -0.19
C VAL A 63 -5.31 -5.85 -1.40
N ASP A 64 -4.91 -6.88 -2.15
CA ASP A 64 -5.75 -7.50 -3.19
C ASP A 64 -6.20 -8.86 -2.68
N ALA A 65 -7.51 -9.11 -2.65
CA ALA A 65 -8.11 -10.30 -2.05
C ALA A 65 -8.98 -11.03 -3.08
N LEU A 66 -8.39 -11.53 -4.16
CA LEU A 66 -9.16 -12.12 -5.26
C LEU A 66 -9.48 -13.59 -5.02
N PHE A 67 -10.73 -13.99 -5.25
CA PHE A 67 -11.06 -15.40 -5.38
C PHE A 67 -10.59 -15.93 -6.74
N ASN A 68 -9.94 -17.08 -6.72
CA ASN A 68 -9.38 -17.70 -7.91
C ASN A 68 -9.46 -19.23 -7.77
N TYR A 69 -9.47 -19.95 -8.89
CA TYR A 69 -9.51 -21.43 -8.93
C TYR A 69 -8.18 -22.06 -9.34
N CYS A 70 -7.25 -21.25 -9.86
CA CYS A 70 -5.93 -21.68 -10.31
C CYS A 70 -4.80 -21.32 -9.35
N GLU A 71 -4.90 -20.16 -8.72
CA GLU A 71 -3.82 -19.55 -7.96
C GLU A 71 -4.32 -19.09 -6.60
N GLY A 72 -3.45 -19.14 -5.60
CA GLY A 72 -3.76 -18.72 -4.24
C GLY A 72 -3.75 -19.88 -3.27
N GLU A 73 -4.31 -19.64 -2.10
CA GLU A 73 -4.29 -20.58 -0.99
C GLU A 73 -5.69 -21.08 -0.69
N GLN A 74 -5.79 -22.38 -0.39
CA GLN A 74 -7.01 -22.94 0.15
C GLN A 74 -7.15 -22.50 1.60
N LEU A 75 -8.23 -21.78 1.90
CA LEU A 75 -8.49 -21.30 3.24
C LEU A 75 -9.18 -22.35 4.12
N GLN A 76 -9.01 -22.18 5.42
CA GLN A 76 -9.65 -23.03 6.42
C GLN A 76 -11.18 -22.86 6.39
N LYS A 77 -11.92 -23.85 6.87
CA LYS A 77 -13.39 -23.80 6.90
C LYS A 77 -13.91 -22.61 7.71
N THR A 78 -13.23 -22.26 8.80
CA THR A 78 -13.57 -21.14 9.68
C THR A 78 -13.66 -19.81 8.91
N PHE A 79 -12.76 -19.58 7.95
CA PHE A 79 -12.81 -18.40 7.08
C PHE A 79 -14.12 -18.32 6.30
N TRP A 80 -14.52 -19.45 5.68
CA TRP A 80 -15.73 -19.48 4.85
C TRP A 80 -17.00 -19.26 5.68
N PHE A 81 -17.06 -19.81 6.89
CA PHE A 81 -18.17 -19.55 7.80
C PHE A 81 -18.30 -18.07 8.16
N GLN A 82 -17.17 -17.40 8.42
CA GLN A 82 -17.17 -15.97 8.72
C GLN A 82 -17.52 -15.12 7.50
N TYR A 83 -16.97 -15.45 6.33
CA TYR A 83 -17.30 -14.78 5.08
C TYR A 83 -18.78 -14.94 4.70
N ASP A 84 -19.34 -16.14 4.81
CA ASP A 84 -20.75 -16.39 4.51
C ASP A 84 -21.69 -15.67 5.49
N ALA A 85 -21.24 -15.43 6.73
CA ALA A 85 -22.01 -14.72 7.75
C ALA A 85 -21.98 -13.19 7.57
N TYR A 86 -20.83 -12.62 7.24
CA TYR A 86 -20.62 -11.16 7.27
C TYR A 86 -20.35 -10.51 5.91
N GLY A 87 -19.94 -11.29 4.90
CA GLY A 87 -19.52 -10.80 3.59
C GLY A 87 -18.14 -10.14 3.56
N TYR A 88 -17.45 -10.05 4.69
CA TYR A 88 -16.10 -9.50 4.83
C TYR A 88 -15.29 -10.32 5.84
N VAL A 89 -13.98 -10.09 5.88
CA VAL A 89 -13.09 -10.64 6.90
C VAL A 89 -12.35 -9.53 7.65
N PRO A 90 -12.32 -9.56 9.00
CA PRO A 90 -11.60 -8.57 9.77
C PRO A 90 -10.10 -8.78 9.61
N VAL A 91 -9.38 -7.70 9.32
CA VAL A 91 -7.93 -7.69 9.18
C VAL A 91 -7.30 -6.61 10.04
N THR A 92 -6.08 -6.86 10.50
CA THR A 92 -5.25 -5.89 11.20
C THR A 92 -3.85 -5.93 10.63
N VAL A 93 -3.10 -4.83 10.76
CA VAL A 93 -1.68 -4.80 10.37
C VAL A 93 -0.82 -4.58 11.60
N THR A 94 0.19 -5.42 11.79
CA THR A 94 1.15 -5.33 12.90
C THR A 94 2.58 -5.23 12.41
N GLU A 95 3.45 -4.62 13.21
CA GLU A 95 4.89 -4.58 12.97
C GLU A 95 5.51 -5.90 13.43
N GLY A 96 6.37 -6.50 12.61
CA GLY A 96 6.81 -7.89 12.80
C GLY A 96 7.77 -8.13 13.94
N ASP A 97 8.61 -7.14 14.28
CA ASP A 97 9.61 -7.31 15.34
C ASP A 97 8.97 -7.11 16.73
N THR A 98 8.03 -6.19 16.84
CA THR A 98 7.40 -5.75 18.09
C THR A 98 5.99 -6.31 18.28
N ASN A 99 5.36 -6.82 17.23
CA ASN A 99 3.93 -7.15 17.17
C ASN A 99 3.00 -5.98 17.52
N GLU A 100 3.49 -4.74 17.42
CA GLU A 100 2.67 -3.57 17.66
C GLU A 100 1.62 -3.41 16.55
N GLN A 101 0.38 -3.13 16.93
CA GLN A 101 -0.69 -2.84 15.98
C GLN A 101 -0.48 -1.47 15.34
N ILE A 102 -0.36 -1.47 14.01
CA ILE A 102 -0.14 -0.28 13.17
C ILE A 102 -1.46 0.21 12.58
N ILE A 103 -2.27 -0.71 12.10
CA ILE A 103 -3.61 -0.46 11.56
C ILE A 103 -4.58 -1.25 12.42
N ASP A 104 -5.54 -0.54 13.02
CA ASP A 104 -6.65 -1.13 13.77
C ASP A 104 -7.49 -2.06 12.89
N TRP A 105 -8.31 -2.90 13.50
CA TRP A 105 -9.18 -3.82 12.78
C TRP A 105 -10.03 -3.12 11.70
N GLN A 106 -9.86 -3.57 10.45
CA GLN A 106 -10.60 -3.12 9.28
C GLN A 106 -11.33 -4.30 8.65
N ASN A 107 -12.41 -4.02 7.93
CA ASN A 107 -13.11 -5.04 7.15
C ASN A 107 -12.50 -5.11 5.76
N LEU A 108 -11.98 -6.29 5.39
CA LEU A 108 -11.52 -6.58 4.04
C LEU A 108 -12.62 -7.37 3.32
N GLU A 109 -13.13 -6.82 2.23
CA GLU A 109 -14.08 -7.50 1.36
C GLU A 109 -13.33 -8.41 0.38
N PRO A 110 -13.55 -9.75 0.41
CA PRO A 110 -13.03 -10.63 -0.62
C PRO A 110 -13.58 -10.28 -2.01
N ASN A 111 -12.84 -10.66 -3.03
CA ASN A 111 -13.04 -10.30 -4.43
C ASN A 111 -12.87 -8.79 -4.75
N THR A 112 -12.05 -8.09 -3.97
CA THR A 112 -11.66 -6.69 -4.21
C THR A 112 -10.15 -6.57 -4.50
N THR A 113 -9.77 -5.48 -5.18
CA THR A 113 -8.38 -5.11 -5.47
C THR A 113 -8.15 -3.66 -5.14
N GLY A 114 -6.94 -3.32 -4.69
CA GLY A 114 -6.57 -1.95 -4.40
C GLY A 114 -7.11 -1.43 -3.06
N THR A 115 -7.53 -2.32 -2.15
CA THR A 115 -8.00 -1.91 -0.83
C THR A 115 -6.81 -1.34 -0.05
N GLU A 116 -6.86 -0.04 0.22
CA GLU A 116 -5.74 0.70 0.76
C GLU A 116 -5.96 1.06 2.23
N PHE A 117 -4.93 0.81 3.05
CA PHE A 117 -4.92 1.18 4.46
C PHE A 117 -3.74 2.10 4.74
N SER A 118 -4.03 3.32 5.20
CA SER A 118 -3.02 4.31 5.57
C SER A 118 -2.66 4.24 7.04
N PHE A 119 -1.40 4.50 7.38
CA PHE A 119 -0.90 4.53 8.75
C PHE A 119 0.21 5.57 8.92
N SER A 120 0.45 5.98 10.16
CA SER A 120 1.48 6.98 10.47
C SER A 120 2.88 6.37 10.49
N LEU A 121 3.83 7.07 9.87
CA LEU A 121 5.25 6.73 9.88
C LEU A 121 5.97 7.15 11.16
N LYS A 122 5.32 7.89 12.08
CA LYS A 122 5.94 8.37 13.33
C LYS A 122 6.50 7.26 14.23
N ARG A 123 6.00 6.04 14.08
CA ARG A 123 6.45 4.85 14.84
C ARG A 123 7.55 4.06 14.13
N PHE A 124 7.93 4.47 12.93
CA PHE A 124 8.94 3.84 12.09
C PHE A 124 10.14 4.78 11.97
N PRO A 125 11.04 4.81 12.97
CA PRO A 125 12.26 5.59 12.83
C PRO A 125 13.09 5.10 11.64
N PRO A 126 13.81 6.00 10.93
CA PRO A 126 14.69 5.57 9.86
C PRO A 126 15.71 4.52 10.34
N ARG A 127 15.75 3.36 9.67
CA ARG A 127 16.74 2.29 9.89
C ARG A 127 17.09 1.59 8.57
N GLU A 128 18.29 1.01 8.51
CA GLU A 128 18.81 0.30 7.32
C GLU A 128 17.99 -0.95 6.99
N GLU A 129 17.54 -1.68 8.02
CA GLU A 129 16.74 -2.88 7.86
C GLU A 129 15.26 -2.54 7.62
N GLY A 130 14.63 -3.16 6.63
CA GLY A 130 13.20 -2.96 6.39
C GLY A 130 12.34 -3.36 7.60
N TYR A 131 11.22 -2.69 7.77
CA TYR A 131 10.17 -3.09 8.71
C TYR A 131 9.33 -4.19 8.08
N THR A 132 9.29 -5.35 8.72
CA THR A 132 8.35 -6.40 8.34
C THR A 132 6.97 -5.99 8.84
N LEU A 133 6.00 -5.96 7.94
CA LEU A 133 4.60 -5.73 8.28
C LEU A 133 3.85 -7.04 8.11
N HIS A 134 2.97 -7.37 9.04
CA HIS A 134 2.10 -8.54 8.98
C HIS A 134 0.66 -8.10 8.79
N LEU A 135 0.00 -8.62 7.77
CA LEU A 135 -1.45 -8.58 7.62
C LEU A 135 -1.99 -9.85 8.25
N LEU A 136 -2.79 -9.70 9.29
CA LEU A 136 -3.38 -10.79 10.06
C LEU A 136 -4.89 -10.74 9.98
N SER A 137 -5.52 -11.91 9.94
CA SER A 137 -6.97 -12.05 10.08
C SER A 137 -7.29 -13.16 11.05
N TYR A 138 -8.27 -12.93 11.91
CA TYR A 138 -8.69 -13.87 12.95
C TYR A 138 -10.20 -14.09 12.90
N SER A 139 -10.62 -15.28 13.28
CA SER A 139 -12.02 -15.59 13.52
C SER A 139 -12.55 -14.91 14.79
N ASP A 140 -13.87 -14.94 14.98
CA ASP A 140 -14.52 -14.48 16.22
C ASP A 140 -14.09 -15.31 17.46
N GLU A 141 -13.54 -16.50 17.22
CA GLU A 141 -12.99 -17.41 18.22
C GLU A 141 -11.46 -17.21 18.39
N PHE A 142 -10.90 -16.15 17.79
CA PHE A 142 -9.47 -15.81 17.79
C PHE A 142 -8.56 -16.86 17.14
N GLU A 143 -9.08 -17.65 16.21
CA GLU A 143 -8.27 -18.54 15.35
C GLU A 143 -7.65 -17.72 14.20
N LEU A 144 -6.33 -17.83 13.98
CA LEU A 144 -5.67 -17.19 12.85
C LEU A 144 -6.13 -17.83 11.53
N LEU A 145 -6.80 -17.03 10.69
CA LEU A 145 -7.33 -17.48 9.41
C LEU A 145 -6.26 -17.48 8.32
N PHE A 146 -5.50 -16.39 8.24
CA PHE A 146 -4.39 -16.22 7.33
C PHE A 146 -3.42 -15.14 7.81
N GLU A 147 -2.21 -15.21 7.27
CA GLU A 147 -1.14 -14.23 7.49
C GLU A 147 -0.43 -13.93 6.17
N ARG A 148 -0.09 -12.66 5.95
CA ARG A 148 0.78 -12.21 4.86
C ARG A 148 1.79 -11.21 5.37
N THR A 149 2.95 -11.18 4.73
CA THR A 149 4.01 -10.25 5.09
C THR A 149 4.39 -9.36 3.93
N THR A 150 4.78 -8.13 4.23
CA THR A 150 5.45 -7.22 3.29
C THR A 150 6.56 -6.48 4.02
N ILE A 151 7.38 -5.74 3.29
CA ILE A 151 8.50 -4.98 3.83
C ILE A 151 8.32 -3.50 3.51
N LEU A 152 8.38 -2.66 4.54
CA LEU A 152 8.47 -1.21 4.42
C LEU A 152 9.93 -0.78 4.60
N ARG A 153 10.53 -0.12 3.59
CA ARG A 153 11.92 0.34 3.66
C ARG A 153 11.99 1.86 3.73
N VAL A 154 13.08 2.37 4.27
CA VAL A 154 13.42 3.79 4.20
C VAL A 154 14.23 4.02 2.93
N LEU A 155 13.99 5.13 2.23
CA LEU A 155 14.86 5.58 1.16
C LEU A 155 16.11 6.19 1.79
N ASP A 156 17.28 5.70 1.40
CA ASP A 156 18.55 6.33 1.76
C ASP A 156 18.55 7.80 1.34
N GLN A 157 18.81 8.69 2.29
CA GLN A 157 19.04 10.10 1.95
C GLN A 157 20.46 10.29 1.43
N HIS A 158 20.63 11.21 0.50
CA HIS A 158 21.95 11.68 0.10
C HIS A 158 22.17 13.10 0.61
N ASP A 159 23.39 13.40 1.07
CA ASP A 159 23.78 14.77 1.37
C ASP A 159 23.89 15.60 0.08
N ARG A 160 24.09 16.92 0.21
CA ARG A 160 24.25 17.83 -0.94
C ARG A 160 25.49 17.51 -1.80
N LEU A 161 26.40 16.67 -1.31
CA LEU A 161 27.61 16.22 -1.99
C LEU A 161 27.43 14.84 -2.64
N GLY A 162 26.24 14.23 -2.51
CA GLY A 162 25.91 12.92 -3.07
C GLY A 162 26.33 11.73 -2.19
N HIS A 163 26.83 11.95 -0.98
CA HIS A 163 27.14 10.87 -0.05
C HIS A 163 25.86 10.29 0.53
N ILE A 164 25.79 8.96 0.63
CA ILE A 164 24.68 8.27 1.30
C ILE A 164 24.76 8.60 2.79
N LEU A 165 23.71 9.25 3.31
CA LEU A 165 23.47 9.42 4.73
C LEU A 165 22.91 8.09 5.24
N HIS A 166 23.79 7.26 5.80
CA HIS A 166 23.33 6.07 6.51
C HIS A 166 22.58 6.49 7.76
N PHE A 167 21.30 6.13 7.84
CA PHE A 167 20.50 6.24 9.06
C PHE A 167 20.99 5.19 10.06
N GLY A 168 22.12 5.50 10.69
CA GLY A 168 22.63 4.72 11.80
C GLY A 168 21.66 4.75 12.97
N ARG A 169 21.80 3.76 13.86
CA ARG A 169 21.01 3.59 15.10
C ARG A 169 21.05 4.82 16.03
N ASP A 170 21.98 5.75 15.79
CA ASP A 170 22.24 6.94 16.60
C ASP A 170 21.28 8.12 16.32
N TRP A 171 20.41 8.04 15.30
CA TRP A 171 19.48 9.13 14.97
C TRP A 171 18.42 9.38 16.07
N GLN A 172 18.19 8.42 16.97
CA GLN A 172 17.22 8.52 18.07
C GLN A 172 17.52 9.61 19.12
N TYR A 173 18.66 10.31 19.04
CA TYR A 173 19.09 11.26 20.08
C TYR A 173 18.96 12.75 19.73
N SER A 174 18.46 13.12 18.55
CA SER A 174 18.42 14.53 18.13
C SER A 174 17.16 15.31 18.54
N GLU A 175 16.11 14.70 19.07
CA GLU A 175 14.86 15.42 19.41
C GLU A 175 14.99 16.39 20.59
N ASN A 176 16.06 16.32 21.37
CA ASN A 176 16.39 17.33 22.37
C ASN A 176 17.27 18.45 21.80
N GLY A 177 16.79 19.09 20.73
CA GLY A 177 16.84 20.55 20.57
C GLY A 177 18.17 21.28 20.75
N THR A 178 19.32 20.65 20.50
CA THR A 178 20.58 21.38 20.37
C THR A 178 21.26 20.95 19.09
N GLN A 179 20.88 21.58 17.98
CA GLN A 179 21.77 21.62 16.82
C GLN A 179 23.15 22.04 17.33
N PRO A 180 24.23 21.26 17.11
CA PRO A 180 25.56 21.78 17.34
C PRO A 180 25.71 22.99 16.42
N LEU A 181 25.74 24.18 17.02
CA LEU A 181 26.06 25.41 16.33
C LEU A 181 27.33 25.15 15.54
N PRO A 182 27.38 25.41 14.22
CA PRO A 182 28.62 25.29 13.48
C PRO A 182 29.64 26.13 14.24
N THR A 183 30.70 25.47 14.72
CA THR A 183 31.79 26.13 15.43
C THR A 183 32.62 26.89 14.39
N GLY A 184 32.01 27.93 13.82
CA GLY A 184 32.67 28.96 13.06
C GLY A 184 33.42 29.82 14.04
N THR A 185 34.67 29.44 14.29
CA THR A 185 35.68 30.36 14.80
C THR A 185 35.91 31.40 13.71
N GLU A 186 35.21 32.51 13.76
CA GLU A 186 35.73 33.78 13.27
C GLU A 186 35.01 34.92 14.00
N ALA A 187 35.78 35.58 14.85
CA ALA A 187 35.40 36.76 15.57
C ALA A 187 35.26 37.92 14.57
N GLU A 188 34.10 38.55 14.50
CA GLU A 188 34.05 39.95 14.10
C GLU A 188 33.05 40.73 14.95
N THR A 189 33.64 41.61 15.75
CA THR A 189 33.03 42.56 16.67
C THR A 189 32.28 43.61 15.86
N GLY A 190 30.95 43.59 15.91
CA GLY A 190 30.10 44.55 15.18
C GLY A 190 28.92 45.02 16.03
N HIS A 191 29.19 45.96 16.92
CA HIS A 191 28.22 46.70 17.71
C HIS A 191 27.18 47.40 16.80
N ASN A 192 25.89 47.19 17.03
CA ASN A 192 24.86 48.22 16.78
C ASN A 192 23.54 47.86 17.49
N ASP A 193 23.23 48.70 18.48
CA ASP A 193 21.89 48.98 18.96
C ASP A 193 20.92 49.25 17.80
N THR A 194 19.65 48.86 17.90
CA THR A 194 18.51 49.79 18.05
C THR A 194 17.15 49.06 17.84
N LYS A 195 16.30 49.20 18.87
CA LYS A 195 14.82 49.24 18.91
C LYS A 195 13.95 47.96 18.81
N PRO A 196 12.95 47.82 19.72
CA PRO A 196 11.86 46.87 19.62
C PRO A 196 10.69 47.46 18.82
N TRP A 197 10.06 46.66 17.97
CA TRP A 197 8.78 47.00 17.37
C TRP A 197 7.85 45.79 17.29
N HIS A 198 6.67 45.99 17.87
CA HIS A 198 5.35 45.44 17.55
C HIS A 198 5.04 43.96 17.76
N THR A 199 4.37 43.73 18.90
CA THR A 199 3.30 42.74 19.08
C THR A 199 2.23 42.88 18.00
N ASN A 200 1.99 41.82 17.22
CA ASN A 200 0.80 41.69 16.39
C ASN A 200 -0.08 40.57 16.94
N THR A 201 -1.20 41.06 17.48
CA THR A 201 -2.52 40.51 17.73
C THR A 201 -2.94 39.31 16.86
N GLU A 202 -3.47 38.29 17.53
CA GLU A 202 -4.21 37.13 17.01
C GLU A 202 -5.44 37.56 16.18
N PRO A 203 -5.86 36.72 15.22
CA PRO A 203 -7.27 36.56 14.93
C PRO A 203 -7.76 35.18 15.37
N ASP A 204 -8.65 35.20 16.36
CA ASP A 204 -9.59 34.12 16.67
C ASP A 204 -10.40 33.77 15.40
N TYR A 205 -10.25 32.55 14.88
CA TYR A 205 -11.20 31.98 13.93
C TYR A 205 -12.10 30.98 14.63
N ASN A 206 -13.29 31.49 14.92
CA ASN A 206 -14.40 30.82 15.54
C ASN A 206 -15.23 30.09 14.47
N SER A 207 -15.55 28.81 14.74
CA SER A 207 -16.81 28.12 14.44
C SER A 207 -17.45 28.22 13.05
N THR A 208 -17.55 27.12 12.29
CA THR A 208 -18.75 26.85 11.46
C THR A 208 -18.97 25.35 11.17
N THR A 209 -19.99 24.81 11.84
CA THR A 209 -21.00 23.81 11.40
C THR A 209 -20.59 22.51 10.70
N SER A 210 -20.69 21.43 11.48
CA SER A 210 -21.09 20.10 11.05
C SER A 210 -22.52 20.11 10.48
N SER A 211 -22.67 19.66 9.23
CA SER A 211 -23.96 19.33 8.62
C SER A 211 -24.04 17.82 8.46
N SER A 212 -24.73 17.16 9.37
CA SER A 212 -25.08 15.74 9.28
C SER A 212 -26.27 15.57 8.34
N SER A 213 -26.05 15.05 7.14
CA SER A 213 -27.10 14.59 6.23
C SER A 213 -27.44 13.13 6.53
N SER A 214 -28.45 12.91 7.37
CA SER A 214 -29.11 11.62 7.56
C SER A 214 -29.92 11.26 6.32
N CYS A 215 -29.46 10.29 5.55
CA CYS A 215 -30.26 9.66 4.50
C CYS A 215 -30.92 8.42 5.09
N SER A 216 -32.19 8.55 5.46
CA SER A 216 -33.07 7.43 5.76
C SER A 216 -33.50 6.80 4.44
N SER A 217 -33.11 5.56 4.19
CA SER A 217 -33.70 4.74 3.13
C SER A 217 -34.50 3.63 3.81
N ASP A 218 -35.80 3.88 3.93
CA ASP A 218 -36.81 2.85 4.16
C ASP A 218 -36.83 1.93 2.95
N THR A 219 -36.56 0.65 3.16
CA THR A 219 -36.91 -0.41 2.21
C THR A 219 -37.76 -1.42 2.93
N ASP A 220 -39.06 -1.18 2.89
CA ASP A 220 -40.08 -2.23 3.02
C ASP A 220 -39.86 -3.21 1.86
N SER A 221 -39.52 -4.45 2.19
CA SER A 221 -39.54 -5.56 1.24
C SER A 221 -40.10 -6.77 1.97
N ASP A 222 -41.44 -6.79 2.00
CA ASP A 222 -42.24 -7.99 2.20
C ASP A 222 -41.90 -8.98 1.08
N ASP A 223 -41.10 -10.02 1.38
CA ASP A 223 -40.95 -11.18 0.50
C ASP A 223 -41.41 -12.42 1.30
N ASP A 224 -42.72 -12.63 1.29
CA ASP A 224 -43.42 -13.82 1.76
C ASP A 224 -43.00 -15.05 0.92
N ARG A 225 -41.87 -15.68 1.27
CA ARG A 225 -41.53 -17.00 0.76
C ARG A 225 -41.97 -18.08 1.74
N VAL A 226 -43.16 -18.60 1.48
CA VAL A 226 -43.67 -19.86 1.99
C VAL A 226 -42.78 -20.99 1.46
N TYR A 227 -41.95 -21.56 2.33
CA TYR A 227 -41.25 -22.81 2.02
C TYR A 227 -42.17 -23.99 2.31
N ASP A 228 -42.49 -24.71 1.24
CA ASP A 228 -43.23 -25.97 1.21
C ASP A 228 -42.40 -27.06 1.91
N ASP A 229 -42.95 -27.66 2.97
CA ASP A 229 -42.33 -28.67 3.81
C ASP A 229 -42.41 -30.05 3.14
N GLY A 230 -41.64 -30.22 2.07
CA GLY A 230 -41.42 -31.51 1.43
C GLY A 230 -40.73 -32.49 2.37
N GLY A 231 -41.53 -33.21 3.15
CA GLY A 231 -41.13 -34.30 4.02
C GLY A 231 -40.39 -35.40 3.25
N TRP A 232 -39.29 -35.86 3.83
CA TRP A 232 -38.64 -37.11 3.44
C TRP A 232 -38.91 -38.14 4.52
N GLU A 233 -39.86 -39.01 4.22
CA GLU A 233 -40.07 -40.26 4.93
C GLU A 233 -38.97 -41.27 4.57
N GLN A 234 -38.49 -41.95 5.62
CA GLN A 234 -37.80 -43.26 5.71
C GLN A 234 -36.29 -43.33 5.48
#